data_AF-A0A842RXX7-F1
#
_entry.id   AF-A0A842RXX7-F1
#
_cell.length_a   1.000
_cell.length_b   1.000
_cell.length_c   1.000
_cell.angle_alpha   90.00
_cell.angle_beta   90.00
_cell.angle_gamma   90.00
#
_symmetry.space_group_name_H-M   'P 1'
#
loop_
_entity.id
_entity.type
_entity.pdbx_description
1 polymer ?
#
loop_
_entity_poly.entity_id
_entity_poly.type
_entity_poly.pdbx_seq_one_letter_code
_entity_poly.pdbx_strand_id
1 'polypeptide(L)'
;MSEKIQKKSNNEENIFRKLITKLTNPFLLKFCIYGVLIVFIPGLIIGVIIAYFFGPESYNIWNNYISDLGSYNYTPAPFILDYSAMITSFLLIPIFVYLTSLLYETKEKPETTPKKILDIILKIDTIFGLFFLLLAVVGFFGIGLFSEDRTTELGLHYFFSIVVFGSFVFAAWFDGFVIMVKKTSFYRIIGLFMFIATPTMGILFVINPPSLTKPFMEWMLFISIAVWLLPIIFIILKKYIWK
;
A
#
# COMPACT_ATOMS: atom_id res chain seq x y z
N MET A 1 -11.24 25.97 33.25
CA MET A 1 -10.36 24.91 32.69
C MET A 1 -11.09 24.08 31.62
N SER A 2 -12.35 23.71 31.86
CA SER A 2 -13.23 22.99 30.89
C SER A 2 -13.40 23.68 29.52
N GLU A 3 -13.73 24.98 29.46
CA GLU A 3 -13.97 25.68 28.17
C GLU A 3 -12.73 25.79 27.26
N LYS A 4 -11.54 25.95 27.83
CA LYS A 4 -10.28 25.99 27.04
C LYS A 4 -9.96 24.63 26.40
N ILE A 5 -10.27 23.54 27.09
CA ILE A 5 -10.08 22.17 26.59
C ILE A 5 -11.09 21.88 25.47
N GLN A 6 -12.36 22.27 25.66
CA GLN A 6 -13.41 22.06 24.66
C GLN A 6 -13.17 22.89 23.38
N LYS A 7 -12.70 24.14 23.51
CA LYS A 7 -12.35 24.99 22.36
C LYS A 7 -11.13 24.49 21.59
N LYS A 8 -10.14 23.91 22.27
CA LYS A 8 -8.96 23.29 21.62
C LYS A 8 -9.35 22.03 20.85
N SER A 9 -10.14 21.15 21.45
CA SER A 9 -10.66 19.92 20.81
C SER A 9 -11.47 20.22 19.54
N ASN A 10 -12.40 21.18 19.62
CA ASN A 10 -13.18 21.62 18.46
C ASN A 10 -12.34 22.22 17.33
N ASN A 11 -11.17 22.80 17.64
CA ASN A 11 -10.28 23.38 16.63
C ASN A 11 -9.42 22.29 15.94
N GLU A 12 -8.90 21.33 16.70
CA GLU A 12 -8.15 20.18 16.18
C GLU A 12 -9.02 19.30 15.27
N GLU A 13 -10.27 19.04 15.68
CA GLU A 13 -11.24 18.30 14.87
C GLU A 13 -11.53 19.02 13.53
N ASN A 14 -11.63 20.35 13.56
CA ASN A 14 -11.81 21.15 12.35
C ASN A 14 -10.59 21.12 11.41
N ILE A 15 -9.36 21.09 11.93
CA ILE A 15 -8.14 21.00 11.11
C ILE A 15 -8.05 19.62 10.46
N PHE A 16 -8.28 18.55 11.21
CA PHE A 16 -8.21 17.18 10.70
C PHE A 16 -9.25 16.94 9.60
N ARG A 17 -10.50 17.39 9.81
CA ARG A 17 -11.55 17.34 8.78
C ARG A 17 -11.16 18.10 7.52
N LYS A 18 -10.63 19.32 7.65
CA LYS A 18 -10.14 20.11 6.51
C LYS A 18 -9.01 19.39 5.76
N LEU A 19 -8.08 18.77 6.47
CA LEU A 19 -6.98 18.00 5.87
C LEU A 19 -7.52 16.82 5.07
N ILE A 20 -8.42 16.02 5.66
CA ILE A 20 -9.07 14.90 4.96
C ILE A 20 -9.78 15.40 3.71
N THR A 21 -10.62 16.44 3.80
CA THR A 21 -11.34 16.98 2.64
C THR A 21 -10.39 17.46 1.53
N LYS A 22 -9.23 18.02 1.90
CA LYS A 22 -8.21 18.43 0.93
C LYS A 22 -7.53 17.23 0.27
N LEU A 23 -7.17 16.21 1.06
CA LEU A 23 -6.53 14.98 0.57
C LEU A 23 -7.49 14.13 -0.28
N THR A 24 -8.78 14.14 0.02
CA THR A 24 -9.82 13.42 -0.74
C THR A 24 -10.43 14.27 -1.86
N ASN A 25 -9.79 15.38 -2.24
CA ASN A 25 -10.23 16.20 -3.35
C ASN A 25 -10.20 15.37 -4.67
N PRO A 26 -11.28 15.38 -5.46
CA PRO A 26 -11.38 14.54 -6.67
C PRO A 26 -10.27 14.79 -7.69
N PHE A 27 -9.85 16.04 -7.87
CA PHE A 27 -8.80 16.41 -8.82
C PHE A 27 -7.44 15.88 -8.35
N LEU A 28 -7.12 16.11 -7.06
CA LEU A 28 -5.91 15.58 -6.46
C LEU A 28 -5.87 14.05 -6.54
N LEU A 29 -6.99 13.38 -6.23
CA LEU A 29 -7.06 11.93 -6.24
C LEU A 29 -6.86 11.34 -7.64
N LYS A 30 -7.49 11.93 -8.67
CA LYS A 30 -7.27 11.54 -10.08
C LYS A 30 -5.81 11.71 -10.47
N PHE A 31 -5.21 12.86 -10.16
CA PHE A 31 -3.80 13.13 -10.41
C PHE A 31 -2.90 12.09 -9.74
N CYS A 32 -3.15 11.78 -8.46
CA CYS A 32 -2.39 10.78 -7.73
C CYS A 32 -2.52 9.39 -8.32
N ILE A 33 -3.74 8.97 -8.69
CA ILE A 33 -3.98 7.66 -9.32
C ILE A 33 -3.24 7.53 -10.65
N TYR A 34 -3.37 8.52 -11.54
CA TYR A 34 -2.63 8.50 -12.80
C TYR A 34 -1.12 8.54 -12.57
N GLY A 35 -0.66 9.33 -11.61
CA GLY A 35 0.75 9.37 -11.22
C GLY A 35 1.26 8.00 -10.77
N VAL A 36 0.56 7.29 -9.88
CA VAL A 36 0.94 5.92 -9.45
C VAL A 36 1.02 4.97 -10.65
N LEU A 37 0.01 5.01 -11.53
CA LEU A 37 -0.06 4.12 -12.70
C LEU A 37 1.00 4.42 -13.77
N ILE A 38 1.48 5.66 -13.87
CA ILE A 38 2.47 6.08 -14.87
C ILE A 38 3.90 6.02 -14.31
N VAL A 39 4.08 6.23 -13.01
CA VAL A 39 5.40 6.27 -12.38
C VAL A 39 5.84 4.87 -11.99
N PHE A 40 5.12 4.19 -11.10
CA PHE A 40 5.65 2.97 -10.50
C PHE A 40 5.58 1.75 -11.41
N ILE A 41 4.41 1.47 -12.00
CA ILE A 41 4.25 0.27 -12.83
C ILE A 41 5.18 0.31 -14.06
N PRO A 42 5.23 1.41 -14.84
CA PRO A 42 6.19 1.55 -15.91
C PRO A 42 7.63 1.61 -15.40
N GLY A 43 7.90 2.29 -14.29
CA GLY A 43 9.24 2.36 -13.70
C GLY A 43 9.79 0.97 -13.35
N LEU A 44 8.98 0.11 -12.73
CA LEU A 44 9.34 -1.26 -12.42
C LEU A 44 9.57 -2.09 -13.70
N ILE A 45 8.64 -2.02 -14.66
CA ILE A 45 8.76 -2.78 -15.93
C ILE A 45 10.00 -2.34 -16.71
N ILE A 46 10.23 -1.03 -16.84
CA ILE A 46 11.41 -0.47 -17.50
C ILE A 46 12.67 -0.89 -16.77
N GLY A 47 12.68 -0.83 -15.43
CA GLY A 47 13.80 -1.30 -14.61
C GLY A 47 14.14 -2.76 -14.88
N VAL A 48 13.14 -3.65 -14.89
CA VAL A 48 13.32 -5.08 -15.21
C VAL A 48 13.85 -5.28 -16.63
N ILE A 49 13.29 -4.58 -17.63
CA ILE A 49 13.75 -4.66 -19.02
C ILE A 49 15.21 -4.22 -19.12
N ILE A 50 15.57 -3.11 -18.47
CA ILE A 50 16.94 -2.60 -18.49
C ILE A 50 17.89 -3.59 -17.83
N ALA A 51 17.55 -4.12 -16.65
CA ALA A 51 18.36 -5.10 -15.94
C ALA A 51 18.52 -6.40 -16.75
N TYR A 52 17.45 -6.88 -17.40
CA TYR A 52 17.50 -8.11 -18.20
C TYR A 52 18.41 -8.00 -19.42
N PHE A 53 18.33 -6.90 -20.17
CA PHE A 53 19.05 -6.75 -21.44
C PHE A 53 20.41 -6.06 -21.31
N PHE A 54 20.58 -5.20 -20.31
CA PHE A 54 21.76 -4.33 -20.15
C PHE A 54 22.41 -4.44 -18.77
N GLY A 55 21.85 -5.26 -17.87
CA GLY A 55 22.47 -5.57 -16.59
C GLY A 55 23.75 -6.39 -16.76
N PRO A 56 24.70 -6.28 -15.83
CA PRO A 56 25.92 -7.09 -15.83
C PRO A 56 25.62 -8.57 -15.57
N GLU A 57 24.47 -8.87 -14.94
CA GLU A 57 23.95 -10.21 -14.70
C GLU A 57 22.60 -10.40 -15.41
N SER A 58 22.28 -11.64 -15.79
CA SER A 58 20.99 -11.97 -16.41
C SER A 58 19.85 -11.94 -15.37
N TYR A 59 19.33 -10.74 -15.11
CA TYR A 59 18.29 -10.48 -14.12
C TYR A 59 17.06 -11.37 -14.35
N ASN A 60 16.58 -12.08 -13.33
CA ASN A 60 15.31 -12.81 -13.44
C ASN A 60 14.63 -12.99 -12.07
N ILE A 61 13.31 -13.16 -12.09
CA ILE A 61 12.49 -13.21 -10.86
C ILE A 61 12.79 -14.40 -9.94
N TRP A 62 13.46 -15.45 -10.45
CA TRP A 62 13.81 -16.60 -9.64
C TRP A 62 15.07 -16.36 -8.82
N ASN A 63 16.01 -15.58 -9.34
CA ASN A 63 17.33 -15.42 -8.73
C ASN A 63 17.56 -14.02 -8.16
N ASN A 64 16.77 -13.03 -8.57
CA ASN A 64 16.99 -11.63 -8.23
C ASN A 64 15.79 -11.01 -7.51
N TYR A 65 16.09 -10.30 -6.43
CA TYR A 65 15.11 -9.55 -5.64
C TYR A 65 14.60 -8.34 -6.44
N ILE A 66 13.44 -7.82 -6.07
CA ILE A 66 12.96 -6.54 -6.61
C ILE A 66 13.94 -5.43 -6.23
N SER A 67 14.50 -5.48 -5.02
CA SER A 67 15.49 -4.50 -4.53
C SER A 67 16.77 -4.45 -5.36
N ASP A 68 17.15 -5.56 -5.99
CA ASP A 68 18.33 -5.63 -6.87
C ASP A 68 18.24 -4.61 -8.01
N LEU A 69 17.02 -4.26 -8.47
CA LEU A 69 16.80 -3.19 -9.46
C LEU A 69 17.15 -1.79 -8.93
N GLY A 70 17.43 -1.65 -7.63
CA GLY A 70 17.95 -0.44 -6.99
C GLY A 70 19.47 -0.47 -6.82
N SER A 71 20.18 -1.46 -7.40
CA SER A 71 21.64 -1.61 -7.32
C SER A 71 22.33 -1.57 -8.68
N TYR A 72 23.48 -0.89 -8.76
CA TYR A 72 24.39 -0.89 -9.92
C TYR A 72 24.98 -2.28 -10.21
N ASN A 73 24.93 -3.20 -9.26
CA ASN A 73 25.37 -4.57 -9.46
C ASN A 73 24.43 -5.37 -10.38
N TYR A 74 23.18 -4.93 -10.55
CA TYR A 74 22.19 -5.66 -11.34
C TYR A 74 21.55 -4.81 -12.44
N THR A 75 21.52 -3.49 -12.29
CA THR A 75 20.98 -2.59 -13.32
C THR A 75 21.87 -1.37 -13.56
N PRO A 76 22.07 -0.94 -14.82
CA PRO A 76 22.76 0.30 -15.13
C PRO A 76 21.96 1.57 -14.76
N ALA A 77 20.67 1.44 -14.42
CA ALA A 77 19.79 2.57 -14.11
C ALA A 77 18.99 2.37 -12.80
N PRO A 78 19.66 2.17 -11.64
CA PRO A 78 18.98 1.86 -10.38
C PRO A 78 18.09 3.00 -9.87
N PHE A 79 18.41 4.24 -10.25
CA PHE A 79 17.64 5.42 -9.91
C PHE A 79 16.18 5.37 -10.39
N ILE A 80 15.87 4.56 -11.42
CA ILE A 80 14.50 4.41 -11.94
C ILE A 80 13.60 3.82 -10.87
N LEU A 81 14.01 2.72 -10.23
CA LEU A 81 13.21 2.10 -9.17
C LEU A 81 13.13 3.02 -7.96
N ASP A 82 14.27 3.56 -7.51
CA ASP A 82 14.36 4.42 -6.33
C ASP A 82 13.42 5.61 -6.39
N TYR A 83 13.52 6.42 -7.44
CA TYR A 83 12.67 7.60 -7.60
C TYR A 83 11.22 7.22 -7.84
N SER A 84 10.96 6.13 -8.56
CA SER A 84 9.59 5.66 -8.75
C SER A 84 8.94 5.28 -7.43
N ALA A 85 9.66 4.57 -6.54
CA ALA A 85 9.18 4.21 -5.22
C ALA A 85 8.93 5.46 -4.34
N MET A 86 9.90 6.38 -4.30
CA MET A 86 9.79 7.62 -3.53
C MET A 86 8.59 8.48 -3.98
N ILE A 87 8.46 8.75 -5.28
CA ILE A 87 7.36 9.57 -5.81
C ILE A 87 6.02 8.88 -5.53
N THR A 88 5.94 7.58 -5.80
CA THR A 88 4.69 6.82 -5.64
C THR A 88 4.25 6.74 -4.19
N SER A 89 5.18 6.69 -3.23
CA SER A 89 4.86 6.73 -1.81
C SER A 89 3.99 7.96 -1.44
N PHE A 90 4.33 9.15 -1.94
CA PHE A 90 3.54 10.36 -1.68
C PHE A 90 2.19 10.34 -2.38
N LEU A 91 2.15 9.83 -3.62
CA LEU A 91 0.92 9.73 -4.39
C LEU A 91 -0.08 8.72 -3.80
N LEU A 92 0.40 7.72 -3.06
CA LEU A 92 -0.46 6.75 -2.37
C LEU A 92 -1.16 7.33 -1.14
N ILE A 93 -0.64 8.38 -0.50
CA ILE A 93 -1.24 8.96 0.72
C ILE A 93 -2.69 9.40 0.49
N PRO A 94 -3.02 10.25 -0.52
CA PRO A 94 -4.40 10.63 -0.79
C PRO A 94 -5.31 9.43 -1.11
N ILE A 95 -4.77 8.45 -1.86
CA ILE A 95 -5.50 7.26 -2.28
C ILE A 95 -5.89 6.42 -1.07
N PHE A 96 -4.97 6.18 -0.14
CA PHE A 96 -5.21 5.40 1.07
C PHE A 96 -6.17 6.11 2.03
N VAL A 97 -6.01 7.41 2.26
CA VAL A 97 -6.97 8.19 3.06
C VAL A 97 -8.37 8.12 2.47
N TYR A 98 -8.49 8.20 1.14
CA TYR A 98 -9.78 8.08 0.49
C TYR A 98 -10.36 6.66 0.58
N LEU A 99 -9.56 5.62 0.35
CA LEU A 99 -9.97 4.22 0.53
C LEU A 99 -10.55 4.01 1.93
N THR A 100 -9.83 4.43 2.97
CA THR A 100 -10.30 4.35 4.35
C THR A 100 -11.60 5.10 4.55
N SER A 101 -11.78 6.29 3.98
CA SER A 101 -13.05 7.02 4.08
C SER A 101 -14.23 6.22 3.50
N LEU A 102 -14.01 5.52 2.39
CA LEU A 102 -15.02 4.66 1.77
C LEU A 102 -15.34 3.42 2.62
N LEU A 103 -14.34 2.85 3.29
CA LEU A 103 -14.52 1.70 4.17
C LEU A 103 -15.17 2.12 5.50
N TYR A 104 -14.87 3.32 6.00
CA TYR A 104 -15.39 3.84 7.26
C TYR A 104 -16.87 4.21 7.16
N GLU A 105 -17.33 4.75 6.02
CA GLU A 105 -18.73 5.11 5.79
C GLU A 105 -19.69 3.92 5.99
N THR A 106 -20.57 4.00 6.99
CA THR A 106 -21.65 3.02 7.20
C THR A 106 -22.96 3.59 6.64
N LYS A 107 -23.53 2.94 5.61
CA LYS A 107 -24.79 3.39 4.98
C LYS A 107 -26.04 3.08 5.79
N GLU A 108 -25.98 2.10 6.69
CA GLU A 108 -27.12 1.61 7.45
C GLU A 108 -26.84 1.75 8.95
N LYS A 109 -27.80 2.29 9.71
CA LYS A 109 -27.64 2.36 11.18
C LYS A 109 -27.86 0.96 11.77
N PRO A 110 -26.95 0.44 12.59
CA PRO A 110 -27.12 -0.88 13.19
C PRO A 110 -28.30 -0.87 14.19
N GLU A 111 -29.29 -1.72 13.91
CA GLU A 111 -30.54 -1.80 14.68
C GLU A 111 -30.41 -2.60 15.98
N THR A 112 -29.55 -3.63 15.99
CA THR A 112 -29.39 -4.55 17.12
C THR A 112 -28.02 -4.40 17.81
N THR A 113 -27.93 -4.75 19.09
CA THR A 113 -26.67 -4.68 19.86
C THR A 113 -25.53 -5.48 19.22
N PRO A 114 -25.72 -6.73 18.75
CA PRO A 114 -24.65 -7.46 18.06
C PRO A 114 -24.16 -6.75 16.78
N LYS A 115 -25.09 -6.18 16.00
CA LYS A 115 -24.73 -5.40 14.79
C LYS A 115 -23.97 -4.11 15.14
N LYS A 116 -24.28 -3.48 16.27
CA LYS A 116 -23.53 -2.31 16.78
C LYS A 116 -22.09 -2.67 17.15
N ILE A 117 -21.91 -3.79 17.86
CA ILE A 117 -20.57 -4.27 18.24
C ILE A 117 -19.75 -4.59 16.99
N LEU A 118 -20.34 -5.28 16.01
CA LEU A 118 -19.66 -5.58 14.75
C LEU A 118 -19.28 -4.29 13.99
N ASP A 119 -20.17 -3.29 13.90
CA ASP A 119 -19.84 -2.00 13.26
C ASP A 119 -18.67 -1.29 13.96
N ILE A 120 -18.58 -1.37 15.29
CA ILE A 120 -17.44 -0.81 16.05
C ILE A 120 -16.15 -1.56 15.70
N ILE A 121 -16.16 -2.90 15.69
CA ILE A 121 -15.00 -3.72 15.33
C ILE A 121 -14.52 -3.37 13.91
N LEU A 122 -15.43 -3.33 12.93
CA LEU A 122 -15.07 -3.02 11.54
C LEU A 122 -14.51 -1.60 11.38
N LYS A 123 -14.97 -0.63 12.19
CA LYS A 123 -14.39 0.72 12.21
C LYS A 123 -12.99 0.74 12.80
N ILE A 124 -12.75 -0.03 13.86
CA ILE A 124 -11.41 -0.20 14.46
C ILE A 124 -10.47 -0.84 13.44
N ASP A 125 -10.90 -1.92 12.77
CA ASP A 125 -10.13 -2.57 11.71
C ASP A 125 -9.81 -1.60 10.57
N THR A 126 -10.77 -0.78 10.15
CA THR A 126 -10.55 0.27 9.12
C THR A 126 -9.48 1.28 9.55
N ILE A 127 -9.42 1.65 10.83
CA ILE A 127 -8.40 2.56 11.38
C ILE A 127 -7.02 1.89 11.38
N PHE A 128 -6.94 0.61 11.79
CA PHE A 128 -5.70 -0.16 11.71
C PHE A 128 -5.24 -0.35 10.27
N GLY A 129 -6.15 -0.64 9.34
CA GLY A 129 -5.88 -0.70 7.91
C GLY A 129 -5.21 0.57 7.40
N LEU A 130 -5.78 1.75 7.70
CA LEU A 130 -5.16 3.04 7.36
C LEU A 130 -3.77 3.20 7.98
N PHE A 131 -3.62 2.89 9.28
CA PHE A 131 -2.33 3.00 9.96
C PHE A 131 -1.25 2.19 9.22
N PHE A 132 -1.54 0.94 8.88
CA PHE A 132 -0.62 0.09 8.13
C PHE A 132 -0.42 0.57 6.69
N LEU A 133 -1.44 1.05 6.00
CA LEU A 133 -1.25 1.66 4.67
C LEU A 133 -0.30 2.88 4.71
N LEU A 134 -0.40 3.73 5.73
CA LEU A 134 0.51 4.86 5.90
C LEU A 134 1.91 4.41 6.33
N LEU A 135 2.03 3.36 7.14
CA LEU A 135 3.32 2.76 7.46
C LEU A 135 3.98 2.14 6.21
N ALA A 136 3.19 1.56 5.31
CA ALA A 136 3.65 1.07 4.02
C ALA A 136 4.18 2.22 3.14
N VAL A 137 3.55 3.40 3.16
CA VAL A 137 4.08 4.61 2.49
C VAL A 137 5.46 4.97 3.02
N VAL A 138 5.65 4.96 4.35
CA VAL A 138 6.96 5.25 4.97
C VAL A 138 8.00 4.22 4.55
N GLY A 139 7.63 2.93 4.59
CA GLY A 139 8.47 1.84 4.08
C GLY A 139 8.87 2.06 2.62
N PHE A 140 7.90 2.39 1.77
CA PHE A 140 8.09 2.50 0.34
C PHE A 140 8.92 3.72 -0.07
N PHE A 141 8.77 4.83 0.64
CA PHE A 141 9.69 5.95 0.52
C PHE A 141 11.11 5.57 0.98
N GLY A 142 11.19 4.86 2.11
CA GLY A 142 12.45 4.43 2.71
C GLY A 142 13.28 3.54 1.80
N ILE A 143 12.69 2.55 1.13
CA ILE A 143 13.44 1.66 0.22
C ILE A 143 14.04 2.43 -0.96
N GLY A 144 13.36 3.46 -1.47
CA GLY A 144 13.88 4.28 -2.56
C GLY A 144 14.92 5.29 -2.09
N LEU A 145 14.75 5.86 -0.89
CA LEU A 145 15.76 6.76 -0.30
C LEU A 145 17.06 5.99 0.02
N PHE A 146 16.91 4.88 0.73
CA PHE A 146 17.98 4.01 1.19
C PHE A 146 18.10 2.82 0.25
N SER A 147 18.48 3.07 -1.01
CA SER A 147 18.80 2.03 -1.99
C SER A 147 19.82 1.03 -1.45
N GLU A 148 19.77 -0.16 -2.02
CA GLU A 148 20.63 -1.29 -1.72
C GLU A 148 22.11 -0.88 -1.68
N ASP A 149 22.60 -0.13 -2.66
CA ASP A 149 24.02 0.30 -2.73
C ASP A 149 24.40 1.37 -1.70
N ARG A 150 23.45 2.23 -1.32
CA ARG A 150 23.74 3.40 -0.46
C ARG A 150 23.86 3.04 1.02
N THR A 151 23.21 1.95 1.43
CA THR A 151 22.99 1.69 2.86
C THR A 151 23.12 0.24 3.28
N THR A 152 23.74 -0.61 2.45
CA THR A 152 23.94 -2.03 2.74
C THR A 152 24.52 -2.26 4.14
N GLU A 153 25.56 -1.49 4.50
CA GLU A 153 26.27 -1.62 5.78
C GLU A 153 25.40 -1.30 7.01
N LEU A 154 24.42 -0.41 6.84
CA LEU A 154 23.51 -0.01 7.92
C LEU A 154 22.24 -0.88 7.96
N GLY A 155 22.03 -1.75 6.96
CA GLY A 155 20.85 -2.59 6.85
C GLY A 155 19.53 -1.82 6.69
N LEU A 156 19.58 -0.53 6.35
CA LEU A 156 18.40 0.33 6.30
C LEU A 156 17.44 -0.09 5.18
N HIS A 157 17.97 -0.42 4.00
CA HIS A 157 17.15 -0.93 2.90
C HIS A 157 16.31 -2.12 3.35
N TYR A 158 16.96 -3.14 3.94
CA TYR A 158 16.31 -4.34 4.45
C TYR A 158 15.24 -4.03 5.50
N PHE A 159 15.53 -3.13 6.44
CA PHE A 159 14.55 -2.67 7.43
C PHE A 159 13.31 -2.06 6.75
N PHE A 160 13.50 -1.11 5.83
CA PHE A 160 12.38 -0.47 5.14
C PHE A 160 11.62 -1.42 4.21
N SER A 161 12.28 -2.44 3.65
CA SER A 161 11.63 -3.54 2.90
C SER A 161 10.70 -4.37 3.80
N ILE A 162 11.12 -4.69 5.03
CA ILE A 162 10.24 -5.32 6.02
C ILE A 162 9.06 -4.40 6.35
N VAL A 163 9.32 -3.11 6.57
CA VAL A 163 8.27 -2.14 6.89
C VAL A 163 7.24 -2.05 5.77
N VAL A 164 7.64 -1.91 4.50
CA VAL A 164 6.68 -1.79 3.39
C VAL A 164 5.86 -3.07 3.19
N PHE A 165 6.52 -4.22 3.06
CA PHE A 165 5.84 -5.49 2.78
C PHE A 165 4.99 -5.95 3.96
N GLY A 166 5.53 -5.91 5.18
CA GLY A 166 4.78 -6.26 6.39
C GLY A 166 3.56 -5.37 6.57
N SER A 167 3.71 -4.06 6.35
CA SER A 167 2.59 -3.14 6.47
C SER A 167 1.51 -3.37 5.41
N PHE A 168 1.88 -3.66 4.16
CA PHE A 168 0.88 -4.03 3.14
C PHE A 168 0.17 -5.35 3.47
N VAL A 169 0.86 -6.33 4.04
CA VAL A 169 0.24 -7.58 4.49
C VAL A 169 -0.78 -7.34 5.60
N PHE A 170 -0.44 -6.56 6.62
CA PHE A 170 -1.38 -6.22 7.70
C PHE A 170 -2.53 -5.35 7.21
N ALA A 171 -2.28 -4.36 6.35
CA ALA A 171 -3.33 -3.57 5.72
C ALA A 171 -4.31 -4.46 4.94
N ALA A 172 -3.80 -5.41 4.15
CA ALA A 172 -4.61 -6.36 3.41
C ALA A 172 -5.47 -7.24 4.35
N TRP A 173 -4.94 -7.66 5.50
CA TRP A 173 -5.70 -8.37 6.52
C TRP A 173 -6.87 -7.51 7.05
N PHE A 174 -6.59 -6.32 7.58
CA PHE A 174 -7.64 -5.50 8.20
C PHE A 174 -8.67 -4.99 7.19
N ASP A 175 -8.25 -4.36 6.09
CA ASP A 175 -9.17 -3.82 5.08
C ASP A 175 -9.87 -4.94 4.29
N GLY A 176 -9.18 -6.06 4.07
CA GLY A 176 -9.77 -7.24 3.43
C GLY A 176 -10.94 -7.80 4.23
N PHE A 177 -10.78 -7.94 5.54
CA PHE A 177 -11.85 -8.36 6.44
C PHE A 177 -13.04 -7.38 6.38
N VAL A 178 -12.77 -6.07 6.42
CA VAL A 178 -13.81 -5.04 6.32
C VAL A 178 -14.57 -5.15 5.00
N ILE A 179 -13.88 -5.31 3.86
CA ILE A 179 -14.49 -5.44 2.53
C ILE A 179 -15.33 -6.73 2.42
N MET A 180 -14.91 -7.83 3.05
CA MET A 180 -15.66 -9.08 3.04
C MET A 180 -16.99 -8.97 3.78
N VAL A 181 -16.97 -8.35 4.97
CA VAL A 181 -18.11 -8.32 5.88
C VAL A 181 -19.07 -7.16 5.56
N LYS A 182 -18.53 -5.95 5.35
CA LYS A 182 -19.32 -4.74 5.15
C LYS A 182 -19.81 -4.63 3.71
N LYS A 183 -21.00 -4.06 3.51
CA LYS A 183 -21.50 -3.69 2.18
C LYS A 183 -20.76 -2.43 1.69
N THR A 184 -19.62 -2.63 1.05
CA THR A 184 -18.80 -1.55 0.46
C THR A 184 -19.08 -1.39 -1.04
N SER A 185 -18.42 -0.43 -1.69
CA SER A 185 -18.41 -0.33 -3.16
C SER A 185 -17.46 -1.33 -3.83
N PHE A 186 -16.65 -2.05 -3.06
CA PHE A 186 -15.67 -2.99 -3.56
C PHE A 186 -16.26 -4.40 -3.64
N TYR A 187 -15.78 -5.21 -4.58
CA TYR A 187 -16.22 -6.59 -4.71
C TYR A 187 -15.66 -7.44 -3.57
N ARG A 188 -16.51 -8.29 -2.95
CA ARG A 188 -16.09 -9.17 -1.84
C ARG A 188 -14.92 -10.09 -2.18
N ILE A 189 -14.78 -10.48 -3.45
CA ILE A 189 -13.65 -11.32 -3.91
C ILE A 189 -12.30 -10.62 -3.73
N ILE A 190 -12.24 -9.29 -3.88
CA ILE A 190 -11.04 -8.50 -3.61
C ILE A 190 -10.72 -8.56 -2.11
N GLY A 191 -11.73 -8.37 -1.26
CA GLY A 191 -11.56 -8.49 0.20
C GLY A 191 -11.09 -9.88 0.62
N LEU A 192 -11.63 -10.94 0.02
CA LEU A 192 -11.19 -12.32 0.28
C LEU A 192 -9.73 -12.54 -0.12
N PHE A 193 -9.33 -12.03 -1.29
CA PHE A 193 -7.96 -12.12 -1.75
C PHE A 193 -7.00 -11.35 -0.82
N MET A 194 -7.39 -10.15 -0.38
CA MET A 194 -6.63 -9.34 0.59
C MET A 194 -6.49 -10.07 1.93
N PHE A 195 -7.57 -10.64 2.46
CA PHE A 195 -7.60 -11.28 3.77
C PHE A 195 -6.86 -12.62 3.81
N ILE A 196 -6.89 -13.38 2.72
CA ILE A 196 -6.31 -14.73 2.67
C ILE A 196 -4.99 -14.74 1.89
N ALA A 197 -5.02 -14.41 0.61
CA ALA A 197 -3.89 -14.66 -0.28
C ALA A 197 -2.66 -13.81 0.05
N THR A 198 -2.84 -12.53 0.35
CA THR A 198 -1.71 -11.63 0.65
C THR A 198 -1.00 -12.01 1.96
N PRO A 199 -1.70 -12.24 3.09
CA PRO A 199 -1.09 -12.82 4.30
C PRO A 199 -0.45 -14.18 4.08
N THR A 200 -1.07 -15.08 3.30
CA THR A 200 -0.45 -16.37 2.97
C THR A 200 0.89 -16.17 2.24
N MET A 201 0.97 -15.26 1.26
CA MET A 201 2.24 -14.96 0.58
C MET A 201 3.28 -14.35 1.54
N GLY A 202 2.85 -13.50 2.48
CA GLY A 202 3.72 -12.97 3.53
C GLY A 202 4.29 -14.07 4.43
N ILE A 203 3.44 -15.02 4.86
CA ILE A 203 3.86 -16.18 5.65
C ILE A 203 4.84 -17.06 4.86
N LEU A 204 4.54 -17.35 3.60
CA LEU A 204 5.41 -18.16 2.74
C LEU A 204 6.76 -17.48 2.49
N PHE A 205 6.80 -16.16 2.35
CA PHE A 205 8.04 -15.39 2.23
C PHE A 205 8.91 -15.51 3.49
N VAL A 206 8.30 -15.50 4.68
CA VAL A 206 9.02 -15.66 5.95
C VAL A 206 9.50 -17.11 6.15
N ILE A 207 8.66 -18.09 5.87
CA ILE A 207 9.01 -19.51 6.02
C ILE A 207 10.03 -19.95 4.98
N ASN A 208 9.97 -19.38 3.77
CA ASN A 208 10.82 -19.67 2.62
C ASN A 208 10.93 -21.18 2.32
N PRO A 209 9.87 -21.81 1.79
CA PRO A 209 9.84 -23.26 1.57
C PRO A 209 10.98 -23.71 0.65
N PRO A 210 11.62 -24.88 0.88
CA PRO A 210 12.84 -25.30 0.17
C PRO A 210 12.72 -25.38 -1.35
N SER A 211 11.51 -25.53 -1.89
CA SER A 211 11.25 -25.61 -3.34
C SER A 211 11.19 -24.26 -4.03
N LEU A 212 11.18 -23.15 -3.28
CA LEU A 212 11.06 -21.79 -3.81
C LEU A 212 12.25 -20.95 -3.32
N THR A 213 12.76 -20.10 -4.20
CA THR A 213 13.81 -19.16 -3.82
C THR A 213 13.19 -17.96 -3.10
N LYS A 214 13.97 -17.34 -2.21
CA LYS A 214 13.51 -16.15 -1.48
C LYS A 214 13.22 -14.94 -2.39
N PRO A 215 14.03 -14.66 -3.45
CA PRO A 215 13.68 -13.66 -4.46
C PRO A 215 12.33 -13.91 -5.14
N PHE A 216 12.06 -15.15 -5.55
CA PHE A 216 10.78 -15.50 -6.16
C PHE A 216 9.61 -15.23 -5.21
N MET A 217 9.77 -15.56 -3.93
CA MET A 217 8.74 -15.29 -2.92
C MET A 217 8.50 -13.80 -2.68
N GLU A 218 9.53 -12.96 -2.77
CA GLU A 218 9.36 -11.50 -2.74
C GLU A 218 8.51 -11.02 -3.92
N TRP A 219 8.82 -11.50 -5.13
CA TRP A 219 8.02 -11.22 -6.32
C TRP A 219 6.56 -11.66 -6.18
N MET A 220 6.32 -12.86 -5.64
CA MET A 220 4.95 -13.35 -5.41
C MET A 220 4.21 -12.51 -4.37
N LEU A 221 4.89 -12.07 -3.31
CA LEU A 221 4.32 -11.16 -2.33
C LEU A 221 3.96 -9.81 -2.96
N PHE A 222 4.88 -9.22 -3.74
CA PHE A 222 4.63 -7.99 -4.48
C PHE A 222 3.43 -8.11 -5.44
N ILE A 223 3.39 -9.18 -6.24
CA ILE A 223 2.27 -9.44 -7.17
C ILE A 223 0.96 -9.59 -6.39
N SER A 224 0.96 -10.29 -5.25
CA SER A 224 -0.24 -10.40 -4.43
C SER A 224 -0.74 -9.04 -3.95
N ILE A 225 0.15 -8.11 -3.59
CA ILE A 225 -0.22 -6.74 -3.23
C ILE A 225 -0.81 -6.01 -4.44
N ALA A 226 -0.15 -6.09 -5.60
CA ALA A 226 -0.60 -5.43 -6.83
C ALA A 226 -1.99 -5.92 -7.30
N VAL A 227 -2.27 -7.22 -7.15
CA VAL A 227 -3.52 -7.86 -7.59
C VAL A 227 -4.74 -7.27 -6.88
N TRP A 228 -4.65 -6.81 -5.64
CA TRP A 228 -5.78 -6.14 -4.98
C TRP A 228 -5.68 -4.61 -5.06
N LEU A 229 -4.46 -4.05 -5.01
CA LEU A 229 -4.26 -2.61 -4.98
C LEU A 229 -4.67 -1.97 -6.32
N LEU A 230 -4.30 -2.57 -7.45
CA LEU A 230 -4.65 -2.03 -8.77
C LEU A 230 -6.18 -2.02 -9.01
N PRO A 231 -6.94 -3.12 -8.77
CA PRO A 231 -8.40 -3.06 -8.87
C PRO A 231 -9.05 -2.03 -7.94
N ILE A 232 -8.57 -1.88 -6.70
CA ILE A 232 -9.08 -0.85 -5.79
C ILE A 232 -8.86 0.56 -6.38
N ILE A 233 -7.66 0.83 -6.88
CA ILE A 233 -7.34 2.11 -7.55
C ILE A 233 -8.28 2.36 -8.74
N PHE A 234 -8.51 1.36 -9.59
CA PHE A 234 -9.42 1.50 -10.73
C PHE A 234 -10.89 1.69 -10.32
N ILE A 235 -11.36 1.02 -9.26
CA ILE A 235 -12.71 1.20 -8.72
C ILE A 235 -12.88 2.62 -8.17
N ILE A 236 -11.89 3.13 -7.43
CA ILE A 236 -11.85 4.50 -6.94
C ILE A 236 -11.93 5.48 -8.12
N LEU A 237 -11.09 5.27 -9.15
CA LEU A 237 -11.06 6.12 -10.34
C LEU A 237 -12.41 6.13 -11.06
N LYS A 238 -13.03 4.96 -11.27
CA LYS A 238 -14.35 4.83 -11.92
C LYS A 238 -15.42 5.63 -11.19
N LYS A 239 -15.41 5.61 -9.86
CA LYS A 239 -16.36 6.35 -9.02
C LYS A 239 -16.28 7.88 -9.19
N TYR A 240 -15.15 8.38 -9.69
CA TYR A 240 -14.88 9.81 -9.91
C TYR A 240 -14.86 10.26 -11.38
N ILE A 241 -14.64 9.36 -12.35
CA ILE A 241 -14.71 9.70 -13.78
C ILE A 241 -16.16 9.81 -14.25
N TRP A 242 -17.10 9.12 -13.60
CA TRP A 242 -18.49 9.00 -14.04
C TRP A 242 -19.50 9.71 -13.13
N LYS A 243 -19.03 10.71 -12.36
CA LYS A 243 -19.86 11.69 -11.67
C LYS A 243 -19.49 13.07 -12.20
#